data_AF-A0A328RQB5-F1
#
_entry.id   AF-A0A328RQB5-F1
#
_cell.length_a   1.000
_cell.length_b   1.000
_cell.length_c   1.000
_cell.angle_alpha   90.00
_cell.angle_beta   90.00
_cell.angle_gamma   90.00
#
_symmetry.space_group_name_H-M   'P 1'
#
loop_
_entity.id
_entity.type
_entity.pdbx_description
1 polymer ?
#
loop_
_entity_poly.entity_id
_entity_poly.type
_entity_poly.pdbx_seq_one_letter_code
_entity_poly.pdbx_strand_id
1 'polypeptide(L)'
;MENTLKDFTINIKKSIDREYDGDYNMQPNFDNDQKMLNDNVISSIENEYDDDYEDIVIDHSDDDNVLIEPNQGNNIDTIRLIKIRSLSALSDELDNINKTGIPAIIDFKYLQERRLSEFKKVGSTLKAFKNKTNANVVLLGSTGNVIVVTPKEIRLLKQ
;
A
#
# COMPACT_ATOMS: atom_id res chain seq x y z
N MET A 1 -0.66 19.77 30.97
CA MET A 1 -1.42 18.55 30.60
C MET A 1 -0.43 17.61 29.96
N GLU A 2 -0.09 16.54 30.66
CA GLU A 2 0.89 15.54 30.23
C GLU A 2 0.23 14.54 29.29
N ASN A 3 0.73 14.42 28.06
CA ASN A 3 0.27 13.41 27.11
C ASN A 3 1.20 12.19 27.20
N THR A 4 0.74 11.19 27.94
CA THR A 4 1.35 9.85 27.99
C THR A 4 1.19 9.15 26.65
N LEU A 5 2.29 8.97 25.92
CA LEU A 5 2.38 8.07 24.77
C LEU A 5 2.28 6.63 25.29
N LYS A 6 1.17 5.96 24.99
CA LYS A 6 1.01 4.53 25.26
C LYS A 6 1.82 3.73 24.23
N ASP A 7 2.69 2.87 24.73
CA ASP A 7 3.46 1.91 23.95
C ASP A 7 2.53 0.91 23.24
N PHE A 8 2.71 0.78 21.92
CA PHE A 8 2.07 -0.26 21.11
C PHE A 8 3.08 -1.39 20.87
N THR A 9 2.76 -2.60 21.32
CA THR A 9 3.53 -3.81 21.02
C THR A 9 2.78 -4.61 19.96
N ILE A 10 3.40 -4.83 18.79
CA ILE A 10 2.85 -5.66 17.71
C ILE A 10 3.56 -7.01 17.75
N ASN A 11 2.79 -8.09 17.94
CA ASN A 11 3.30 -9.46 17.83
C ASN A 11 3.33 -9.89 16.36
N ILE A 12 4.53 -9.96 15.77
CA ILE A 12 4.70 -10.53 14.43
C ILE A 12 4.95 -12.03 14.60
N LYS A 13 3.96 -12.86 14.26
CA LYS A 13 4.18 -14.30 14.08
C LYS A 13 5.04 -14.48 12.82
N LYS A 14 6.25 -15.01 12.99
CA LYS A 14 7.11 -15.49 11.88
C LYS A 14 6.31 -16.48 11.04
N SER A 15 6.03 -16.14 9.78
CA SER A 15 5.59 -17.10 8.79
C SER A 15 6.75 -18.03 8.43
N ILE A 16 6.43 -19.31 8.43
CA ILE A 16 7.26 -20.49 8.17
C ILE A 16 8.11 -20.32 6.90
N ASP A 17 9.40 -20.63 7.01
CA ASP A 17 10.35 -20.76 5.91
C ASP A 17 9.80 -21.81 4.92
N ARG A 18 9.37 -21.35 3.74
CA ARG A 18 9.01 -22.25 2.64
C ARG A 18 10.27 -22.43 1.80
N GLU A 19 10.96 -23.55 2.01
CA GLU A 19 12.09 -23.98 1.17
C GLU A 19 11.61 -24.05 -0.29
N TYR A 20 12.38 -23.37 -1.15
CA TYR A 20 12.07 -23.22 -2.57
C TYR A 20 12.68 -24.41 -3.32
N ASP A 21 11.96 -25.54 -3.33
CA ASP A 21 12.31 -26.67 -4.19
C ASP A 21 11.71 -26.47 -5.58
N GLY A 22 12.59 -26.39 -6.57
CA GLY A 22 12.34 -25.97 -7.94
C GLY A 22 11.71 -27.04 -8.84
N ASP A 23 10.60 -27.66 -8.42
CA ASP A 23 9.83 -28.56 -9.28
C ASP A 23 8.45 -28.00 -9.59
N TYR A 24 8.29 -27.51 -10.82
CA TYR A 24 7.00 -27.20 -11.43
C TYR A 24 6.20 -28.49 -11.61
N ASN A 25 5.40 -28.85 -10.61
CA ASN A 25 4.29 -29.80 -10.75
C ASN A 25 3.18 -29.46 -9.76
N MET A 26 2.59 -28.26 -9.90
CA MET A 26 1.26 -28.02 -9.34
C MET A 26 0.23 -28.50 -10.37
N GLN A 27 -0.20 -29.77 -10.23
CA GLN A 27 -1.42 -30.22 -10.87
C GLN A 27 -2.60 -29.42 -10.28
N PRO A 28 -3.43 -28.78 -11.10
CA PRO A 28 -4.60 -28.08 -10.60
C PRO A 28 -5.60 -29.12 -10.07
N ASN A 29 -5.73 -29.20 -8.75
CA ASN A 29 -6.83 -29.88 -8.09
C ASN A 29 -8.07 -28.99 -8.21
N PHE A 30 -8.80 -29.13 -9.32
CA PHE A 30 -10.17 -28.63 -9.37
C PHE A 30 -11.04 -29.62 -8.59
N ASP A 31 -11.64 -29.15 -7.49
CA ASP A 31 -12.70 -29.90 -6.82
C ASP A 31 -13.89 -30.04 -7.78
N ASN A 32 -14.48 -31.24 -7.86
CA ASN A 32 -15.63 -31.53 -8.73
C ASN A 32 -16.88 -30.67 -8.41
N ASP A 33 -16.84 -29.92 -7.31
CA ASP A 33 -17.90 -29.02 -6.87
C ASP A 33 -17.73 -27.59 -7.42
N GLN A 34 -16.61 -27.28 -8.08
CA GLN A 34 -16.44 -26.08 -8.90
C GLN A 34 -16.96 -26.32 -10.33
N LYS A 35 -18.23 -26.74 -10.46
CA LYS A 35 -18.90 -26.70 -11.75
C LYS A 35 -19.14 -25.23 -12.13
N MET A 36 -18.53 -24.79 -13.23
CA MET A 36 -18.95 -23.55 -13.88
C MET A 36 -20.46 -23.62 -14.11
N LEU A 37 -21.17 -22.56 -13.73
CA LEU A 37 -22.60 -22.44 -13.96
C LEU A 37 -22.87 -22.66 -15.45
N ASN A 38 -23.81 -23.56 -15.74
CA ASN A 38 -24.16 -23.97 -17.09
C ASN A 38 -24.78 -22.77 -17.83
N ASP A 39 -24.26 -22.42 -19.01
CA ASP A 39 -24.67 -21.24 -19.82
C ASP A 39 -26.17 -21.22 -20.17
N ASN A 40 -26.88 -22.34 -20.00
CA ASN A 40 -28.33 -22.45 -20.20
C ASN A 40 -29.19 -21.71 -19.15
N VAL A 41 -28.61 -21.26 -18.02
CA VAL A 41 -29.37 -20.45 -17.04
C VAL A 41 -29.50 -19.00 -17.50
N ILE A 42 -28.57 -18.50 -18.31
CA ILE A 42 -28.60 -17.10 -18.78
C ILE A 42 -29.65 -16.92 -19.88
N SER A 43 -29.86 -17.92 -20.74
CA SER A 43 -30.82 -17.85 -21.85
C SER A 43 -32.30 -17.95 -21.45
N SER A 44 -32.61 -18.24 -20.18
CA SER A 44 -33.99 -18.31 -19.68
C SER A 44 -34.49 -17.04 -18.99
N ILE A 45 -33.65 -16.01 -18.88
CA ILE A 45 -34.03 -14.70 -18.32
C ILE A 45 -34.54 -13.74 -19.42
N GLU A 46 -34.39 -14.08 -20.71
CA GLU A 46 -34.71 -13.18 -21.82
C GLU A 46 -36.19 -13.09 -22.23
N ASN A 47 -37.10 -13.86 -21.64
CA ASN A 47 -38.47 -14.01 -22.20
C ASN A 47 -39.62 -13.80 -21.20
N GLU A 48 -39.55 -12.82 -20.30
CA GLU A 48 -40.76 -12.39 -19.57
C GLU A 48 -40.59 -10.97 -18.98
N TYR A 49 -40.81 -9.94 -19.81
CA TYR A 49 -41.17 -8.61 -19.32
C TYR A 49 -42.33 -8.08 -20.17
N ASP A 50 -43.48 -7.92 -19.52
CA ASP A 50 -44.70 -7.30 -20.06
C ASP A 50 -44.44 -5.86 -20.55
N ASP A 51 -44.96 -5.57 -21.74
CA ASP A 51 -44.80 -4.38 -22.57
C ASP A 51 -45.54 -3.12 -22.05
N ASP A 52 -45.34 -2.71 -20.79
CA ASP A 52 -46.09 -1.59 -20.18
C ASP A 52 -45.22 -0.40 -19.72
N TYR A 53 -44.10 -0.12 -20.38
CA TYR A 53 -43.34 1.11 -20.13
C TYR A 53 -43.28 2.02 -21.36
N GLU A 54 -43.95 3.17 -21.23
CA GLU A 54 -43.81 4.31 -22.13
C GLU A 54 -42.33 4.74 -22.25
N ASP A 55 -41.79 4.56 -23.45
CA ASP A 55 -40.77 5.35 -24.12
C ASP A 55 -39.64 5.94 -23.24
N ILE A 56 -38.87 5.06 -22.60
CA ILE A 56 -37.49 5.41 -22.24
C ILE A 56 -36.66 5.30 -23.51
N VAL A 57 -36.51 6.40 -24.24
CA VAL A 57 -35.53 6.52 -25.31
C VAL A 57 -34.15 6.54 -24.65
N ILE A 58 -33.52 5.36 -24.57
CA ILE A 58 -32.10 5.26 -24.25
C ILE A 58 -31.35 5.71 -25.50
N ASP A 59 -30.83 6.93 -25.46
CA ASP A 59 -29.95 7.45 -26.50
C ASP A 59 -28.69 6.58 -26.54
N HIS A 60 -28.62 5.70 -27.54
CA HIS A 60 -27.45 4.90 -27.86
C HIS A 60 -26.55 5.63 -28.88
N SER A 61 -26.48 6.96 -28.83
CA SER A 61 -25.37 7.68 -29.45
C SER A 61 -24.08 7.29 -28.70
N ASP A 62 -23.36 6.33 -29.28
CA ASP A 62 -22.01 5.94 -28.89
C ASP A 62 -21.12 7.18 -28.68
N ASP A 63 -20.76 7.45 -27.41
CA ASP A 63 -19.38 7.71 -26.97
C ASP A 63 -19.37 8.23 -25.53
N ASP A 64 -19.79 7.44 -24.54
CA ASP A 64 -19.33 7.61 -23.14
C ASP A 64 -19.80 6.43 -22.26
N ASN A 65 -19.55 5.19 -22.70
CA ASN A 65 -19.31 4.13 -21.72
C ASN A 65 -18.01 4.48 -21.00
N VAL A 66 -18.08 5.39 -20.01
CA VAL A 66 -16.98 5.70 -19.11
C VAL A 66 -16.75 4.47 -18.27
N LEU A 67 -15.99 3.53 -18.82
CA LEU A 67 -15.43 2.41 -18.10
C LEU A 67 -14.49 3.03 -17.06
N ILE A 68 -14.96 3.12 -15.82
CA ILE A 68 -14.12 3.52 -14.68
C ILE A 68 -13.17 2.36 -14.41
N GLU A 69 -12.11 2.27 -15.21
CA GLU A 69 -11.02 1.36 -14.93
C GLU A 69 -10.21 1.92 -13.74
N PRO A 70 -9.97 1.13 -12.68
CA PRO A 70 -9.02 1.54 -11.67
C PRO A 70 -7.68 1.75 -12.36
N ASN A 71 -7.19 2.98 -12.31
CA ASN A 71 -5.95 3.39 -12.96
C ASN A 71 -4.81 2.51 -12.40
N GLN A 72 -4.40 1.48 -13.16
CA GLN A 72 -3.47 0.45 -12.69
C GLN A 72 -2.06 1.00 -12.42
N GLY A 73 -1.78 2.25 -12.81
CA GLY A 73 -0.46 2.86 -12.73
C GLY A 73 0.09 3.11 -11.32
N ASN A 74 -0.75 3.12 -10.28
CA ASN A 74 -0.34 3.46 -8.91
C ASN A 74 -0.65 2.36 -7.87
N ASN A 75 -0.64 1.09 -8.27
CA ASN A 75 -0.62 0.01 -7.30
C ASN A 75 0.76 -0.03 -6.63
N ILE A 76 0.83 0.44 -5.39
CA ILE A 76 2.04 0.37 -4.58
C ILE A 76 2.13 -1.03 -4.00
N ASP A 77 2.79 -1.91 -4.73
CA ASP A 77 3.08 -3.30 -4.35
C ASP A 77 4.36 -3.43 -3.50
N THR A 78 5.12 -2.34 -3.38
CA THR A 78 6.46 -2.33 -2.82
C THR A 78 6.58 -1.36 -1.64
N ILE A 79 7.27 -1.79 -0.58
CA ILE A 79 7.73 -0.93 0.52
C ILE A 79 9.24 -1.13 0.66
N ARG A 80 10.02 -0.03 0.65
CA ARG A 80 11.48 -0.12 0.85
C ARG A 80 11.83 -0.23 2.33
N LEU A 81 12.78 -1.10 2.67
CA LEU A 81 13.34 -1.22 4.02
C LEU A 81 14.79 -0.75 4.00
N ILE A 82 15.11 0.34 4.71
CA ILE A 82 16.41 1.01 4.56
C ILE A 82 17.04 1.30 5.92
N LYS A 83 18.34 1.03 6.03
CA LYS A 83 19.17 1.39 7.19
C LYS A 83 20.03 2.60 6.84
N ILE A 84 19.80 3.71 7.52
CA ILE A 84 20.49 4.97 7.25
C ILE A 84 21.75 5.08 8.12
N ARG A 85 22.88 5.35 7.46
CA ARG A 85 24.19 5.51 8.11
C ARG A 85 24.70 6.94 8.18
N SER A 86 24.08 7.87 7.46
CA SER A 86 24.44 9.29 7.44
C SER A 86 23.21 10.16 7.18
N LEU A 87 23.27 11.44 7.53
CA LEU A 87 22.23 12.40 7.21
C LEU A 87 22.07 12.62 5.69
N SER A 88 23.15 12.47 4.91
CA SER A 88 23.08 12.54 3.44
C SER A 88 22.23 11.41 2.86
N ALA A 89 22.45 10.18 3.32
CA ALA A 89 21.69 9.02 2.86
C ALA A 89 20.20 9.15 3.22
N LEU A 90 19.87 9.79 4.34
CA LEU A 90 18.48 10.13 4.66
C LEU A 90 17.91 11.08 3.60
N SER A 91 18.61 12.17 3.29
CA SER A 91 18.15 13.13 2.28
C SER A 91 17.94 12.47 0.92
N ASP A 92 18.90 11.66 0.47
CA ASP A 92 18.82 10.92 -0.79
C ASP A 92 17.59 10.01 -0.83
N GLU A 93 17.31 9.31 0.28
CA GLU A 93 16.16 8.43 0.36
C GLU A 93 14.83 9.18 0.40
N LEU A 94 14.76 10.31 1.11
CA LEU A 94 13.55 11.14 1.13
C LEU A 94 13.23 11.69 -0.28
N ASP A 95 14.27 12.10 -1.02
CA ASP A 95 14.11 12.50 -2.41
C ASP A 95 13.66 11.33 -3.30
N ASN A 96 14.18 10.12 -3.09
CA ASN A 96 13.71 8.92 -3.79
C ASN A 96 12.24 8.64 -3.51
N ILE A 97 11.79 8.70 -2.25
CA ILE A 97 10.38 8.49 -1.89
C ILE A 97 9.49 9.50 -2.63
N ASN A 98 9.89 10.77 -2.67
CA ASN A 98 9.13 11.81 -3.36
C ASN A 98 9.11 11.63 -4.89
N LYS A 99 10.16 11.05 -5.47
CA LYS A 99 10.24 10.81 -6.93
C LYS A 99 9.49 9.54 -7.35
N THR A 100 9.62 8.47 -6.58
CA THR A 100 9.10 7.16 -6.98
C THR A 100 7.69 6.89 -6.47
N GLY A 101 7.20 7.65 -5.48
CA GLY A 101 5.92 7.37 -4.83
C GLY A 101 5.94 6.08 -4.00
N ILE A 102 7.12 5.49 -3.75
CA ILE A 102 7.26 4.23 -3.02
C ILE A 102 7.53 4.56 -1.55
N PRO A 103 6.71 4.08 -0.60
CA PRO A 103 6.93 4.29 0.82
C PRO A 103 8.17 3.55 1.32
N ALA A 104 8.74 4.04 2.42
CA ALA A 104 9.89 3.42 3.05
C ALA A 104 9.73 3.30 4.58
N ILE A 105 10.26 2.21 5.12
CA ILE A 105 10.55 2.04 6.54
C ILE A 105 12.04 2.27 6.72
N ILE A 106 12.37 3.25 7.55
CA ILE A 106 13.73 3.76 7.72
C ILE A 106 14.21 3.48 9.15
N ASP A 107 15.35 2.80 9.28
CA ASP A 107 16.02 2.49 10.53
C ASP A 107 17.26 3.39 10.73
N PHE A 108 17.25 4.14 11.83
CA PHE A 108 18.29 5.06 12.27
C PHE A 108 19.17 4.52 13.40
N LYS A 109 19.09 3.23 13.75
CA LYS A 109 19.85 2.64 14.87
C LYS A 109 21.33 2.98 14.80
N TYR A 110 21.92 2.92 13.60
CA TYR A 110 23.31 3.28 13.39
C TYR A 110 23.60 4.76 13.73
N LEU A 111 22.75 5.69 13.27
CA LEU A 111 22.91 7.11 13.60
C LEU A 111 22.75 7.35 15.09
N GLN A 112 21.77 6.73 15.72
CA GLN A 112 21.52 6.88 17.16
C GLN A 112 22.69 6.37 18.00
N GLU A 113 23.29 5.23 17.64
CA GLU A 113 24.38 4.62 18.41
C GLU A 113 25.76 5.22 18.09
N ARG A 114 26.01 5.59 16.83
CA ARG A 114 27.36 5.92 16.34
C ARG A 114 27.55 7.37 15.89
N ARG A 115 26.46 8.10 15.61
CA ARG A 115 26.51 9.46 15.05
C ARG A 115 25.44 10.36 15.68
N LEU A 116 25.44 10.43 17.01
CA LEU A 116 24.42 11.14 17.79
C LEU A 116 24.21 12.61 17.37
N SER A 117 25.27 13.29 16.92
CA SER A 117 25.20 14.67 16.43
C SER A 117 24.39 14.79 15.13
N GLU A 118 24.48 13.81 14.24
CA GLU A 118 23.63 13.72 13.04
C GLU A 118 22.22 13.26 13.41
N PHE A 119 22.09 12.31 14.34
CA PHE A 119 20.78 11.82 14.79
C PHE A 119 19.90 12.95 15.33
N LYS A 120 20.47 13.91 16.08
CA LYS A 120 19.75 15.11 16.55
C LYS A 120 19.14 15.96 15.43
N LYS A 121 19.68 15.89 14.21
CA LYS A 121 19.21 16.64 13.04
C LYS A 121 18.13 15.91 12.25
N VAL A 122 17.96 14.61 12.45
CA VAL A 122 16.97 13.78 11.72
C VAL A 122 15.56 14.36 11.87
N GLY A 123 15.16 14.75 13.09
CA GLY A 123 13.84 15.33 13.34
C GLY A 123 13.57 16.61 12.54
N SER A 124 14.55 17.53 12.48
CA SER A 124 14.43 18.74 11.66
C SER A 124 14.37 18.44 10.17
N THR A 125 15.15 17.47 9.68
CA THR A 125 15.15 17.05 8.27
C THR A 125 13.80 16.45 7.87
N LEU A 126 13.25 15.55 8.68
CA LEU A 126 11.94 14.94 8.43
C LEU A 126 10.81 15.97 8.47
N LYS A 127 10.88 16.94 9.40
CA LYS A 127 9.90 18.03 9.49
C LYS A 127 9.95 18.91 8.24
N ALA A 128 11.15 19.27 7.77
CA ALA A 128 11.33 20.04 6.54
C ALA A 128 10.78 19.29 5.32
N PHE A 129 11.07 17.99 5.22
CA PHE A 129 10.54 17.14 4.16
C PHE A 129 9.00 17.09 4.18
N LYS A 130 8.41 16.78 5.32
CA LYS A 130 6.94 16.74 5.51
C LYS A 130 6.27 18.04 5.07
N ASN A 131 6.82 19.19 5.48
CA ASN A 131 6.28 20.50 5.12
C ASN A 131 6.39 20.81 3.63
N LYS A 132 7.42 20.29 2.94
CA LYS A 132 7.65 20.51 1.51
C LYS A 132 6.77 19.61 0.65
N THR A 133 6.56 18.35 1.03
CA THR A 133 5.95 17.33 0.17
C THR A 133 4.56 16.90 0.59
N ASN A 134 4.10 17.31 1.78
CA ASN A 134 2.91 16.78 2.44
C ASN A 134 2.95 15.26 2.67
N ALA A 135 4.16 14.68 2.71
CA ALA A 135 4.35 13.27 3.06
C ALA A 135 3.93 12.97 4.51
N ASN A 136 3.51 11.75 4.77
CA ASN A 136 3.26 11.27 6.14
C ASN A 136 4.52 10.63 6.71
N VAL A 137 4.87 11.03 7.93
CA VAL A 137 6.00 10.48 8.69
C VAL A 137 5.49 10.04 10.06
N VAL A 138 5.70 8.77 10.40
CA VAL A 138 5.24 8.16 11.65
C VAL A 138 6.39 7.38 12.28
N LEU A 139 6.57 7.56 13.59
CA LEU A 139 7.52 6.76 14.36
C LEU A 139 6.93 5.36 14.60
N LEU A 140 7.73 4.32 14.33
CA LEU A 140 7.40 2.93 14.62
C LEU A 140 8.16 2.46 15.86
N GLY A 141 7.43 1.91 16.82
CA GLY A 141 7.98 1.27 18.02
C GLY A 141 8.49 2.23 19.09
N SER A 142 8.78 1.68 20.27
CA SER A 142 9.21 2.41 21.46
C SER A 142 10.69 2.82 21.44
N THR A 143 11.49 2.21 20.57
CA THR A 143 12.93 2.42 20.48
C THR A 143 13.33 3.76 19.85
N GLY A 144 12.39 4.45 19.19
CA GLY A 144 12.61 5.80 18.66
C GLY A 144 13.50 5.88 17.42
N ASN A 145 13.90 4.74 16.84
CA ASN A 145 14.87 4.67 15.75
C ASN A 145 14.27 4.25 14.40
N VAL A 146 13.03 3.76 14.36
CA VAL A 146 12.39 3.32 13.12
C VAL A 146 11.25 4.26 12.78
N ILE A 147 11.17 4.70 11.54
CA ILE A 147 10.05 5.50 11.04
C ILE A 147 9.46 4.86 9.78
N VAL A 148 8.19 5.14 9.54
CA VAL A 148 7.54 4.98 8.24
C VAL A 148 7.46 6.36 7.60
N VAL A 149 7.88 6.44 6.35
CA VAL A 149 7.69 7.60 5.49
C VAL A 149 6.87 7.16 4.29
N THR A 150 5.74 7.81 4.08
CA THR A 150 4.88 7.57 2.94
C THR A 150 4.63 8.88 2.18
N PRO A 151 4.58 8.85 0.84
CA PRO A 151 4.26 10.02 0.04
C PRO A 151 2.80 10.46 0.25
N LYS A 152 2.43 11.65 -0.22
CA LYS A 152 1.14 12.30 0.08
C LYS A 152 -0.08 11.51 -0.39
N GLU A 153 0.11 10.66 -1.40
CA GLU A 153 -0.91 9.81 -2.01
C GLU A 153 -1.31 8.66 -1.09
N ILE A 154 -0.41 8.21 -0.21
CA ILE A 154 -0.67 7.12 0.73
C ILE A 154 -1.09 7.69 2.07
N ARG A 155 -2.27 7.29 2.52
CA ARG A 155 -2.77 7.64 3.85
C ARG A 155 -2.52 6.50 4.84
N LEU A 156 -1.89 6.83 5.96
CA LEU A 156 -1.76 5.93 7.09
C LEU A 156 -3.04 5.98 7.92
N LEU A 157 -3.75 4.86 7.99
CA LEU A 157 -4.96 4.72 8.81
C LEU A 157 -4.58 4.46 10.28
N LYS A 158 -5.29 5.11 11.19
CA LYS A 158 -5.24 4.80 12.62
C LYS A 158 -6.37 3.83 12.93
N GLN A 159 -6.04 2.67 13.49
CA GLN A 159 -7.00 1.78 14.14
C GLN A 159 -7.21 2.22 15.59
#